data_AF-X6NE20-F1
#
_entry.id   AF-X6NE20-F1
#
_cell.length_a   1.000
_cell.length_b   1.000
_cell.length_c   1.000
_cell.angle_alpha   90.00
_cell.angle_beta   90.00
_cell.angle_gamma   90.00
#
_symmetry.space_group_name_H-M   'P 1'
#
loop_
_entity.id
_entity.type
_entity.pdbx_description
1 polymer ?
#
loop_
_entity_poly.entity_id
_entity_poly.type
_entity_poly.pdbx_seq_one_letter_code
_entity_poly.pdbx_strand_id
1 'polypeptide(L)'
;TKKNKTTKKKLKRKDARSERSEAPSPPAAKLEEVVETNRHRNPFERETGNKRGNQSTNRPRYRYRYKSQNHGTGNGIEKSKVERRQSIKIVDNLLSQRPKYEELKERNIIWQEKSYHQKQENTQQIKTKLNRRLSKKFRPEKQELEDRGILLTPDTDDNNAKWVLESKKRRNSTNLNTKFGTRPSPKMLLGKNILTTEDYQNVSGAMMDHWDAQSAEKTPDSSHALAHAKNPYTTEARMRAQMARGIFFF
;
A
#
# COMPACT_ATOMS: atom_id res chain seq x y z
N THR A 1 59.72 31.30 -13.13
CA THR A 1 59.77 30.05 -13.93
C THR A 1 59.28 28.85 -13.13
N LYS A 2 57.96 28.56 -13.05
CA LYS A 2 57.45 27.28 -12.51
C LYS A 2 56.16 26.80 -13.22
N LYS A 3 56.42 26.00 -14.27
CA LYS A 3 55.71 24.85 -14.88
C LYS A 3 54.19 24.67 -14.64
N ASN A 4 53.44 24.85 -15.72
CA ASN A 4 52.05 24.39 -15.90
C ASN A 4 52.00 22.87 -16.14
N LYS A 5 51.13 22.14 -15.43
CA LYS A 5 50.80 20.73 -15.67
C LYS A 5 49.51 20.63 -16.48
N THR A 6 49.63 20.42 -17.79
CA THR A 6 48.53 20.05 -18.69
C THR A 6 48.35 18.53 -18.70
N THR A 7 47.20 18.04 -18.23
CA THR A 7 46.80 16.63 -18.36
C THR A 7 45.96 16.44 -19.63
N LYS A 8 46.56 15.78 -20.63
CA LYS A 8 45.88 15.35 -21.87
C LYS A 8 44.91 14.20 -21.55
N LYS A 9 43.61 14.43 -21.68
CA LYS A 9 42.58 13.39 -21.57
C LYS A 9 42.39 12.75 -22.96
N LYS A 10 42.87 11.51 -23.13
CA LYS A 10 42.70 10.69 -24.33
C LYS A 10 41.21 10.37 -24.53
N LEU A 11 40.63 10.90 -25.60
CA LEU A 11 39.33 10.49 -26.13
C LEU A 11 39.52 9.16 -26.87
N LYS A 12 39.08 8.04 -26.31
CA LYS A 12 38.94 6.78 -27.05
C LYS A 12 37.57 6.78 -27.73
N ARG A 13 37.55 7.06 -29.04
CA ARG A 13 36.44 6.69 -29.92
C ARG A 13 36.41 5.17 -30.02
N LYS A 14 35.27 4.57 -29.68
CA LYS A 14 34.95 3.18 -30.03
C LYS A 14 33.84 3.26 -31.07
N ASP A 15 34.25 3.22 -32.33
CA ASP A 15 33.37 2.86 -33.43
C ASP A 15 33.32 1.33 -33.48
N ALA A 16 32.16 0.75 -33.22
CA ALA A 16 31.92 -0.68 -33.36
C ALA A 16 30.53 -0.92 -33.97
N ARG A 17 30.49 -0.77 -35.30
CA ARG A 17 30.04 -1.78 -36.26
C ARG A 17 28.79 -2.60 -35.82
N SER A 18 27.64 -2.16 -36.30
CA SER A 18 26.39 -2.92 -36.31
C SER A 18 26.47 -4.03 -37.36
N GLU A 19 26.84 -5.24 -36.95
CA GLU A 19 26.54 -6.44 -37.73
C GLU A 19 25.15 -6.93 -37.33
N ARG A 20 24.22 -6.73 -38.27
CA ARG A 20 22.84 -7.18 -38.26
C ARG A 20 22.86 -8.67 -38.59
N SER A 21 23.00 -9.52 -37.57
CA SER A 21 22.77 -10.96 -37.72
C SER A 21 21.27 -11.25 -37.63
N GLU A 22 20.74 -11.77 -38.73
CA GLU A 22 19.42 -12.36 -38.81
C GLU A 22 19.32 -13.52 -37.81
N ALA A 23 18.36 -13.43 -36.90
CA ALA A 23 18.06 -14.53 -35.98
C ALA A 23 17.34 -15.63 -36.76
N PRO A 24 17.80 -16.90 -36.68
CA PRO A 24 17.07 -18.03 -37.24
C PRO A 24 15.74 -18.21 -36.50
N SER A 25 14.67 -18.37 -37.29
CA SER A 25 13.33 -18.68 -36.83
C SER A 25 13.33 -19.91 -35.91
N PRO A 26 12.69 -19.87 -34.72
CA PRO A 26 12.63 -21.03 -33.85
C PRO A 26 11.81 -22.15 -34.51
N PRO A 27 12.26 -23.42 -34.45
CA PRO A 27 11.50 -24.55 -34.96
C PRO A 27 10.19 -24.69 -34.18
N ALA A 28 9.11 -24.97 -34.92
CA ALA A 28 7.78 -25.21 -34.41
C ALA A 28 7.83 -26.24 -33.26
N ALA A 29 7.62 -25.76 -32.04
CA ALA A 29 7.42 -26.61 -30.88
C ALA A 29 6.15 -27.42 -31.11
N LYS A 30 6.32 -28.72 -31.35
CA LYS A 30 5.24 -29.71 -31.28
C LYS A 30 4.60 -29.56 -29.90
N LEU A 31 3.32 -29.19 -29.90
CA LEU A 31 2.44 -29.30 -28.76
C LEU A 31 2.34 -30.79 -28.41
N GLU A 32 3.23 -31.26 -27.53
CA GLU A 32 2.93 -32.47 -26.76
C GLU A 32 1.81 -32.10 -25.79
N GLU A 33 0.62 -32.57 -26.16
CA GLU A 33 -0.55 -32.66 -25.31
C GLU A 33 -0.21 -33.58 -24.12
N VAL A 34 0.35 -33.00 -23.07
CA VAL A 34 0.43 -33.67 -21.76
C VAL A 34 -0.99 -33.71 -21.22
N VAL A 35 -1.71 -34.78 -21.60
CA VAL A 35 -2.95 -35.20 -20.96
C VAL A 35 -2.58 -35.67 -19.55
N GLU A 36 -2.41 -34.70 -18.66
CA GLU A 36 -2.21 -34.94 -17.24
C GLU A 36 -3.56 -35.42 -16.67
N THR A 37 -3.79 -36.72 -16.78
CA THR A 37 -4.90 -37.42 -16.14
C THR A 37 -4.68 -37.38 -14.63
N ASN A 38 -4.96 -36.22 -14.04
CA ASN A 38 -5.01 -36.01 -12.62
C ASN A 38 -6.28 -36.70 -12.07
N ARG A 39 -6.25 -38.03 -12.07
CA ARG A 39 -7.20 -38.88 -11.36
C ARG A 39 -6.89 -38.77 -9.87
N HIS A 40 -7.27 -37.64 -9.28
CA HIS A 40 -7.50 -37.56 -7.84
C HIS A 40 -8.65 -38.51 -7.50
N ARG A 41 -8.30 -39.76 -7.18
CA ARG A 41 -9.19 -40.67 -6.46
C ARG A 41 -9.58 -39.98 -5.16
N ASN A 42 -10.83 -39.53 -5.08
CA ASN A 42 -11.50 -39.26 -3.81
C ASN A 42 -11.51 -40.56 -3.00
N PRO A 43 -10.87 -40.66 -1.82
CA PRO A 43 -10.96 -41.85 -0.98
C PRO A 43 -12.28 -41.92 -0.18
N PHE A 44 -13.31 -41.17 -0.59
CA PHE A 44 -14.54 -40.97 0.18
C PHE A 44 -15.82 -41.22 -0.62
N GLU A 45 -15.77 -42.05 -1.66
CA GLU A 45 -16.98 -42.73 -2.10
C GLU A 45 -17.19 -43.96 -1.21
N ARG A 46 -17.76 -43.72 -0.03
CA ARG A 46 -18.45 -44.80 0.69
C ARG A 46 -19.68 -45.13 -0.13
N GLU A 47 -19.64 -46.30 -0.74
CA GLU A 47 -20.80 -47.03 -1.21
C GLU A 47 -21.92 -46.92 -0.16
N THR A 48 -22.93 -46.09 -0.44
CA THR A 48 -24.22 -46.17 0.25
C THR A 48 -24.96 -47.38 -0.31
N GLY A 49 -24.42 -48.56 -0.01
CA GLY A 49 -25.05 -49.85 -0.19
C GLY A 49 -26.29 -49.89 0.69
N ASN A 50 -27.43 -49.70 0.06
CA ASN A 50 -28.76 -49.70 0.60
C ASN A 50 -29.13 -51.12 1.07
N LYS A 51 -28.60 -51.56 2.23
CA LYS A 51 -29.03 -52.79 2.90
C LYS A 51 -30.20 -52.46 3.82
N ARG A 52 -31.41 -52.61 3.28
CA ARG A 52 -32.64 -52.82 4.07
C ARG A 52 -32.50 -54.14 4.83
N GLY A 53 -31.80 -54.09 5.96
CA GLY A 53 -31.75 -55.15 6.97
C GLY A 53 -32.78 -54.85 8.04
N ASN A 54 -34.00 -55.34 7.85
CA ASN A 54 -35.01 -55.42 8.89
C ASN A 54 -34.55 -56.49 9.90
N GLN A 55 -33.80 -56.10 10.92
CA GLN A 55 -33.42 -57.00 12.01
C GLN A 55 -33.53 -56.32 13.38
N SER A 56 -34.52 -56.80 14.11
CA SER A 56 -34.48 -57.08 15.54
C SER A 56 -34.29 -55.90 16.50
N THR A 57 -35.43 -55.47 17.03
CA THR A 57 -35.59 -54.72 18.27
C THR A 57 -35.07 -55.52 19.46
N ASN A 58 -33.75 -55.53 19.68
CA ASN A 58 -33.20 -55.98 20.96
C ASN A 58 -31.86 -55.32 21.27
N ARG A 59 -31.79 -53.98 21.15
CA ARG A 59 -30.71 -53.23 21.78
C ARG A 59 -31.04 -53.07 23.27
N PRO A 60 -30.23 -53.59 24.19
CA PRO A 60 -30.41 -53.30 25.60
C PRO A 60 -30.33 -51.79 25.77
N ARG A 61 -31.42 -51.18 26.23
CA ARG A 61 -31.41 -49.80 26.71
C ARG A 61 -30.51 -49.81 27.94
N TYR A 62 -29.21 -49.53 27.74
CA TYR A 62 -28.31 -49.12 28.80
C TYR A 62 -28.84 -47.78 29.32
N ARG A 63 -29.85 -47.86 30.20
CA ARG A 63 -30.11 -46.79 31.15
C ARG A 63 -28.87 -46.79 32.03
N TYR A 64 -27.93 -45.90 31.73
CA TYR A 64 -26.94 -45.46 32.71
C TYR A 64 -27.73 -44.86 33.86
N ARG A 65 -28.20 -45.72 34.75
CA ARG A 65 -28.67 -45.35 36.07
C ARG A 65 -27.37 -45.05 36.80
N TYR A 66 -26.91 -43.80 36.66
CA TYR A 66 -25.87 -43.25 37.52
C TYR A 66 -26.35 -43.49 38.95
N LYS A 67 -25.89 -44.58 39.57
CA LYS A 67 -26.00 -44.77 41.01
C LYS A 67 -25.09 -43.69 41.57
N SER A 68 -25.66 -42.57 42.00
CA SER A 68 -24.90 -41.56 42.76
C SER A 68 -24.46 -42.24 44.05
N GLN A 69 -23.27 -42.79 44.03
CA GLN A 69 -22.73 -43.65 45.08
C GLN A 69 -22.18 -42.80 46.23
N ASN A 70 -22.98 -41.83 46.70
CA ASN A 70 -22.66 -40.94 47.82
C ASN A 70 -23.90 -40.77 48.70
N HIS A 71 -24.24 -41.82 49.46
CA HIS A 71 -25.03 -41.69 50.68
C HIS A 71 -24.07 -41.41 51.84
N GLY A 72 -23.56 -40.19 51.91
CA GLY A 72 -22.77 -39.70 53.03
C GLY A 72 -23.44 -38.47 53.60
N THR A 73 -24.00 -38.62 54.81
CA THR A 73 -24.37 -37.58 55.80
C THR A 73 -25.07 -36.31 55.26
N GLY A 74 -26.26 -35.98 55.78
CA GLY A 74 -27.11 -34.86 55.33
C GLY A 74 -26.41 -33.51 55.05
N ASN A 75 -25.25 -33.25 55.64
CA ASN A 75 -24.40 -32.07 55.40
C ASN A 75 -23.70 -32.03 54.02
N GLY A 76 -23.43 -33.18 53.38
CA GLY A 76 -22.76 -33.23 52.07
C GLY A 76 -23.69 -32.90 50.89
N ILE A 77 -24.97 -33.22 51.03
CA ILE A 77 -26.01 -32.95 50.02
C ILE A 77 -26.22 -31.43 49.88
N GLU A 78 -26.16 -30.70 50.99
CA GLU A 78 -26.32 -29.24 50.98
C GLU A 78 -25.13 -28.54 50.32
N LYS A 79 -23.89 -28.97 50.62
CA LYS A 79 -22.68 -28.43 49.97
C LYS A 79 -22.70 -28.65 48.47
N SER A 80 -23.05 -29.86 48.01
CA SER A 80 -23.17 -30.16 46.58
C SER A 80 -24.26 -29.33 45.89
N LYS A 81 -25.40 -29.09 46.56
CA LYS A 81 -26.45 -28.18 46.05
C LYS A 81 -25.96 -26.74 45.93
N VAL A 82 -25.19 -26.26 46.90
CA VAL A 82 -24.63 -24.89 46.90
C VAL A 82 -23.60 -24.73 45.78
N GLU A 83 -22.66 -25.66 45.63
CA GLU A 83 -21.69 -25.67 44.53
C GLU A 83 -22.37 -25.70 43.17
N ARG A 84 -23.41 -26.52 43.01
CA ARG A 84 -24.22 -26.54 41.79
C ARG A 84 -24.90 -25.19 41.52
N ARG A 85 -25.39 -24.49 42.56
CA ARG A 85 -25.97 -23.15 42.39
C ARG A 85 -24.92 -22.13 41.98
N GLN A 86 -23.71 -22.22 42.53
CA GLN A 86 -22.59 -21.35 42.16
C GLN A 86 -22.14 -21.61 40.72
N SER A 87 -22.05 -22.87 40.30
CA SER A 87 -21.69 -23.21 38.92
C SER A 87 -22.75 -22.75 37.92
N ILE A 88 -24.04 -22.86 38.24
CA ILE A 88 -25.12 -22.30 37.43
C ILE A 88 -24.94 -20.79 37.25
N LYS A 89 -24.66 -20.04 38.33
CA LYS A 89 -24.42 -18.58 38.25
C LYS A 89 -23.22 -18.22 37.37
N ILE A 90 -22.13 -18.99 37.43
CA ILE A 90 -20.96 -18.79 36.57
C ILE A 90 -21.33 -19.02 35.10
N VAL A 91 -22.07 -20.09 34.82
CA VAL A 91 -22.55 -20.40 33.47
C VAL A 91 -23.46 -19.29 32.96
N ASP A 92 -24.38 -18.78 33.78
CA ASP A 92 -25.26 -17.67 33.40
C ASP A 92 -24.47 -16.41 33.05
N ASN A 93 -23.41 -16.09 33.82
CA ASN A 93 -22.52 -14.97 33.52
C ASN A 93 -21.79 -15.18 32.18
N LEU A 94 -21.24 -16.37 31.93
CA LEU A 94 -20.58 -16.70 30.67
C LEU A 94 -21.53 -16.64 29.47
N LEU A 95 -22.79 -17.07 29.65
CA LEU A 95 -23.83 -16.99 28.62
C LEU A 95 -24.28 -15.55 28.38
N SER A 96 -24.29 -14.70 29.40
CA SER A 96 -24.62 -13.27 29.26
C SER A 96 -23.57 -12.50 28.45
N GLN A 97 -22.30 -12.92 28.53
CA GLN A 97 -21.19 -12.35 27.76
C GLN A 97 -21.02 -13.00 26.38
N ARG A 98 -21.96 -13.84 25.94
CA ARG A 98 -21.85 -14.54 24.67
C ARG A 98 -21.93 -13.53 23.51
N PRO A 99 -20.95 -13.51 22.60
CA PRO A 99 -21.00 -12.66 21.41
C PRO A 99 -22.24 -12.97 20.57
N LYS A 100 -22.80 -11.93 19.94
CA LYS A 100 -23.94 -12.11 19.03
C LYS A 100 -23.55 -12.96 17.82
N TYR A 101 -24.54 -13.61 17.21
CA TYR A 101 -24.32 -14.46 16.03
C TYR A 101 -23.62 -13.70 14.88
N GLU A 102 -24.05 -12.47 14.60
CA GLU A 102 -23.43 -11.65 13.55
C GLU A 102 -21.96 -11.32 13.88
N GLU A 103 -21.60 -11.04 15.13
CA GLU A 103 -20.20 -10.81 15.53
C GLU A 103 -19.33 -12.06 15.31
N LEU A 104 -19.86 -13.25 15.60
CA LEU A 104 -19.15 -14.51 15.36
C LEU A 104 -18.96 -14.79 13.87
N LYS A 105 -19.90 -14.34 13.02
CA LYS A 105 -19.82 -14.42 11.55
C LYS A 105 -18.83 -13.41 10.99
N GLU A 106 -18.80 -12.18 11.49
CA GLU A 106 -17.81 -11.15 11.13
C GLU A 106 -16.38 -11.59 11.49
N ARG A 107 -16.21 -12.25 12.63
CA ARG A 107 -14.94 -12.85 13.05
C ARG A 107 -14.58 -14.15 12.31
N ASN A 108 -15.39 -14.57 11.34
CA ASN A 108 -15.24 -15.83 10.59
C ASN A 108 -15.18 -17.09 11.47
N ILE A 109 -15.74 -17.05 12.68
CA ILE A 109 -15.83 -18.21 13.58
C ILE A 109 -16.98 -19.12 13.13
N ILE A 110 -18.13 -18.51 12.83
CA ILE A 110 -19.25 -19.20 12.20
C ILE A 110 -19.18 -18.92 10.71
N TRP A 111 -19.16 -19.97 9.91
CA TRP A 111 -19.12 -19.82 8.46
C TRP A 111 -20.48 -19.36 7.93
N GLN A 112 -20.45 -18.40 7.02
CA GLN A 112 -21.62 -18.05 6.22
C GLN A 112 -22.15 -19.29 5.50
N GLU A 113 -23.47 -19.40 5.35
CA GLU A 113 -24.21 -20.49 4.68
C GLU A 113 -23.97 -20.57 3.17
N LYS A 114 -22.80 -20.14 2.69
CA LYS A 114 -22.38 -20.42 1.32
C LYS A 114 -22.10 -21.92 1.23
N SER A 115 -22.73 -22.57 0.27
CA SER A 115 -22.47 -23.97 -0.01
C SER A 115 -20.98 -24.19 -0.30
N TYR A 116 -20.46 -25.37 0.03
CA TYR A 116 -19.07 -25.72 -0.24
C TYR A 116 -18.70 -25.50 -1.71
N HIS A 117 -19.59 -25.89 -2.63
CA HIS A 117 -19.43 -25.68 -4.06
C HIS A 117 -19.31 -24.20 -4.43
N GLN A 118 -20.13 -23.32 -3.84
CA GLN A 118 -20.05 -21.88 -4.09
C GLN A 118 -18.71 -21.28 -3.62
N LYS A 119 -18.16 -21.76 -2.49
CA LYS A 119 -16.82 -21.34 -2.03
C LYS A 119 -15.73 -21.80 -2.99
N GLN A 120 -15.82 -23.04 -3.46
CA GLN A 120 -14.85 -23.60 -4.40
C GLN A 120 -14.88 -22.87 -5.74
N GLU A 121 -16.08 -22.58 -6.26
CA GLU A 121 -16.26 -21.81 -7.49
C GLU A 121 -15.69 -20.40 -7.36
N ASN A 122 -16.04 -19.68 -6.28
CA ASN A 122 -15.47 -18.36 -6.00
C ASN A 122 -13.94 -18.39 -5.93
N THR A 123 -13.38 -19.42 -5.29
CA THR A 123 -11.92 -19.60 -5.20
C THR A 123 -11.31 -19.82 -6.58
N GLN A 124 -11.94 -20.63 -7.43
CA GLN A 124 -11.50 -20.84 -8.81
C GLN A 124 -11.60 -19.55 -9.63
N GLN A 125 -12.70 -18.79 -9.52
CA GLN A 125 -12.86 -17.50 -10.18
C GLN A 125 -11.81 -16.47 -9.75
N ILE A 126 -11.47 -16.42 -8.45
CA ILE A 126 -10.40 -15.56 -7.94
C ILE A 126 -9.06 -16.00 -8.54
N LYS A 127 -8.78 -17.30 -8.54
CA LYS A 127 -7.54 -17.87 -9.09
C LYS A 127 -7.38 -17.54 -10.57
N THR A 128 -8.41 -17.73 -11.38
CA THR A 128 -8.35 -17.42 -12.82
C THR A 128 -8.16 -15.92 -13.07
N LYS A 129 -8.89 -15.06 -12.34
CA LYS A 129 -8.73 -13.59 -12.42
C LYS A 129 -7.32 -13.14 -12.02
N LEU A 130 -6.78 -13.71 -10.94
CA LEU A 130 -5.44 -13.38 -10.45
C LEU A 130 -4.36 -13.82 -11.44
N ASN A 131 -4.45 -15.05 -11.95
CA ASN A 131 -3.51 -15.56 -12.96
C ASN A 131 -3.50 -14.69 -14.22
N ARG A 132 -4.68 -14.23 -14.67
CA ARG A 132 -4.77 -13.28 -15.79
C ARG A 132 -4.06 -11.96 -15.48
N ARG A 133 -4.30 -11.37 -14.30
CA ARG A 133 -3.70 -10.09 -13.88
C ARG A 133 -2.19 -10.17 -13.65
N LEU A 134 -1.70 -11.29 -13.15
CA LEU A 134 -0.28 -11.52 -12.88
C LEU A 134 0.50 -12.00 -14.11
N SER A 135 -0.19 -12.33 -15.20
CA SER A 135 0.46 -12.70 -16.46
C SER A 135 1.32 -11.55 -16.99
N LYS A 136 2.45 -11.87 -17.62
CA LYS A 136 3.39 -10.89 -18.21
C LYS A 136 2.74 -9.95 -19.22
N LYS A 137 1.63 -10.38 -19.85
CA LYS A 137 0.87 -9.56 -20.81
C LYS A 137 0.12 -8.41 -20.15
N PHE A 138 -0.37 -8.61 -18.92
CA PHE A 138 -1.19 -7.62 -18.21
C PHE A 138 -0.47 -6.91 -17.08
N ARG A 139 0.53 -7.54 -16.47
CA ARG A 139 1.33 -6.95 -15.40
C ARG A 139 2.37 -6.00 -16.01
N PRO A 140 2.28 -4.69 -15.78
CA PRO A 140 3.26 -3.72 -16.30
C PRO A 140 4.66 -4.03 -15.78
N GLU A 141 5.67 -3.74 -16.59
CA GLU A 141 7.06 -3.81 -16.17
C GLU A 141 7.39 -2.69 -15.19
N LYS A 142 8.41 -2.88 -14.34
CA LYS A 142 8.86 -1.86 -13.39
C LYS A 142 9.19 -0.53 -14.09
N GLN A 143 9.91 -0.59 -15.21
CA GLN A 143 10.28 0.60 -15.99
C GLN A 143 9.04 1.37 -16.47
N GLU A 144 8.01 0.67 -16.94
CA GLU A 144 6.77 1.30 -17.39
C GLU A 144 6.04 2.02 -16.25
N LEU A 145 6.11 1.49 -15.02
CA LEU A 145 5.56 2.16 -13.84
C LEU A 145 6.36 3.42 -13.46
N GLU A 146 7.68 3.42 -13.67
CA GLU A 146 8.54 4.59 -13.47
C GLU A 146 8.26 5.67 -14.54
N ASP A 147 8.16 5.27 -15.81
CA ASP A 147 7.87 6.18 -16.93
C ASP A 147 6.49 6.83 -16.78
N ARG A 148 5.51 6.10 -16.22
CA ARG A 148 4.18 6.64 -15.88
C ARG A 148 4.16 7.47 -14.60
N GLY A 149 5.28 7.58 -13.89
CA GLY A 149 5.38 8.30 -12.62
C GLY A 149 4.59 7.66 -11.47
N ILE A 150 4.23 6.37 -11.59
CA ILE A 150 3.58 5.61 -10.52
C ILE A 150 4.62 5.16 -9.50
N LEU A 151 5.74 4.62 -10.00
CA LEU A 151 6.90 4.27 -9.18
C LEU A 151 7.93 5.40 -9.21
N LEU A 152 8.55 5.66 -8.07
CA LEU A 152 9.69 6.55 -8.00
C LEU A 152 10.97 5.85 -8.48
N THR A 153 11.90 6.64 -8.99
CA THR A 153 13.19 6.17 -9.52
C THR A 153 13.86 5.13 -8.61
N PRO A 154 14.57 4.15 -9.17
CA PRO A 154 14.96 2.91 -8.50
C PRO A 154 15.90 3.07 -7.30
N ASP A 155 16.53 4.24 -7.15
CA ASP A 155 17.53 4.53 -6.12
C ASP A 155 16.93 5.09 -4.82
N THR A 156 15.61 5.27 -4.75
CA THR A 156 14.95 5.77 -3.53
C THR A 156 14.45 4.61 -2.67
N ASP A 157 15.07 4.40 -1.51
CA ASP A 157 14.51 3.53 -0.46
C ASP A 157 13.07 3.96 -0.15
N ASP A 158 12.14 3.00 -0.08
CA ASP A 158 10.71 3.26 0.13
C ASP A 158 10.43 4.17 1.33
N ASN A 159 11.24 4.04 2.39
CA ASN A 159 11.11 4.84 3.61
C ASN A 159 11.51 6.32 3.43
N ASN A 160 12.36 6.64 2.44
CA ASN A 160 12.92 7.97 2.20
C ASN A 160 12.36 8.66 0.95
N ALA A 161 11.57 7.97 0.13
CA ALA A 161 11.06 8.48 -1.14
C ALA A 161 10.33 9.83 -0.99
N LYS A 162 9.50 9.99 0.06
CA LYS A 162 8.79 11.24 0.35
C LYS A 162 9.74 12.41 0.61
N TRP A 163 10.78 12.19 1.41
CA TRP A 163 11.75 13.25 1.74
C TRP A 163 12.59 13.64 0.51
N VAL A 164 13.00 12.66 -0.31
CA VAL A 164 13.74 12.92 -1.54
C VAL A 164 12.89 13.72 -2.54
N LEU A 165 11.62 13.38 -2.71
CA LEU A 165 10.68 14.16 -3.53
C LEU A 165 10.56 15.60 -3.04
N GLU A 166 10.33 15.79 -1.75
CA GLU A 166 10.14 17.11 -1.17
C GLU A 166 11.40 17.97 -1.31
N SER A 167 12.58 17.37 -1.08
CA SER A 167 13.88 18.00 -1.28
C SER A 167 14.10 18.39 -2.76
N LYS A 168 13.77 17.50 -3.70
CA LYS A 168 13.82 17.78 -5.15
C LYS A 168 12.87 18.93 -5.53
N LYS A 169 11.63 18.90 -5.05
CA LYS A 169 10.63 19.97 -5.29
C LYS A 169 11.13 21.32 -4.78
N ARG A 170 11.63 21.36 -3.53
CA ARG A 170 12.19 22.57 -2.94
C ARG A 170 13.33 23.12 -3.79
N ARG A 171 14.33 22.30 -4.13
CA ARG A 171 15.46 22.70 -4.99
C ARG A 171 15.00 23.21 -6.36
N ASN A 172 14.03 22.53 -6.97
CA ASN A 172 13.50 22.95 -8.27
C ASN A 172 12.77 24.29 -8.16
N SER A 173 11.95 24.50 -7.13
CA SER A 173 11.25 25.77 -6.91
C SER A 173 12.23 26.93 -6.68
N THR A 174 13.28 26.73 -5.88
CA THR A 174 14.29 27.76 -5.66
C THR A 174 15.05 28.07 -6.95
N ASN A 175 15.39 27.05 -7.75
CA ASN A 175 16.07 27.23 -9.03
C ASN A 175 15.20 27.92 -10.08
N LEU A 176 13.89 27.70 -10.06
CA LEU A 176 12.96 28.42 -10.94
C LEU A 176 12.84 29.88 -10.51
N ASN A 177 12.71 30.13 -9.20
CA ASN A 177 12.64 31.50 -8.68
C ASN A 177 13.88 32.32 -9.03
N THR A 178 15.09 31.72 -8.92
CA THR A 178 16.32 32.42 -9.34
C THR A 178 16.33 32.70 -10.84
N LYS A 179 15.92 31.74 -11.68
CA LYS A 179 15.82 31.93 -13.14
C LYS A 179 14.82 33.01 -13.54
N PHE A 180 13.68 33.10 -12.86
CA PHE A 180 12.71 34.16 -13.10
C PHE A 180 13.21 35.52 -12.59
N GLY A 181 13.92 35.56 -11.47
CA GLY A 181 14.52 36.77 -10.93
C GLY A 181 15.62 37.36 -11.81
N THR A 182 16.43 36.53 -12.46
CA THR A 182 17.47 36.98 -13.40
C THR A 182 16.99 36.99 -14.85
N ARG A 183 15.67 36.99 -15.10
CA ARG A 183 15.13 37.02 -16.45
C ARG A 183 15.47 38.38 -17.09
N PRO A 184 16.10 38.42 -18.28
CA PRO A 184 16.44 39.68 -18.94
C PRO A 184 15.16 40.46 -19.28
N SER A 185 15.22 41.78 -19.16
CA SER A 185 14.09 42.62 -19.53
C SER A 185 13.85 42.55 -21.04
N PRO A 186 12.61 42.72 -21.51
CA PRO A 186 12.32 42.64 -22.93
C PRO A 186 13.10 43.66 -23.78
N LYS A 187 13.33 44.86 -23.24
CA LYS A 187 14.18 45.88 -23.88
C LYS A 187 15.60 45.37 -24.14
N MET A 188 16.17 44.59 -23.23
CA MET A 188 17.49 43.97 -23.42
C MET A 188 17.49 42.89 -24.51
N LEU A 189 16.37 42.20 -24.71
CA LEU A 189 16.23 41.20 -25.78
C LEU A 189 16.09 41.86 -27.15
N LEU A 190 15.35 42.97 -27.25
CA LEU A 190 15.26 43.82 -28.44
C LEU A 190 16.64 44.36 -28.83
N GLY A 191 17.38 44.93 -27.86
CA GLY A 191 18.74 45.44 -28.12
C GLY A 191 19.75 44.37 -28.53
N LYS A 192 19.46 43.09 -28.31
CA LYS A 192 20.26 41.94 -28.76
C LYS A 192 19.73 41.32 -30.06
N ASN A 193 18.69 41.89 -30.67
CA ASN A 193 18.01 41.35 -31.85
C ASN A 193 17.54 39.90 -31.67
N ILE A 194 17.15 39.52 -30.45
CA ILE A 194 16.56 38.20 -30.15
C ILE A 194 15.04 38.24 -30.36
N LEU A 195 14.41 39.37 -30.08
CA LEU A 195 13.01 39.66 -30.34
C LEU A 195 12.90 40.76 -31.38
N THR A 196 11.84 40.76 -32.20
CA THR A 196 11.46 41.93 -32.99
C THR A 196 10.49 42.82 -32.22
N THR A 197 10.33 44.06 -32.70
CA THR A 197 9.38 45.02 -32.13
C THR A 197 7.93 44.55 -32.26
N GLU A 198 7.58 43.85 -33.33
CA GLU A 198 6.22 43.32 -33.51
C GLU A 198 5.90 42.22 -32.48
N ASP A 199 6.84 41.29 -32.25
CA ASP A 199 6.68 40.22 -31.26
C ASP A 199 6.47 40.76 -29.84
N TYR A 200 7.11 41.88 -29.52
CA TYR A 200 7.03 42.48 -28.19
C TYR A 200 5.69 43.15 -27.91
N GLN A 201 5.09 43.82 -28.90
CA GLN A 201 3.81 44.51 -28.72
C GLN A 201 2.68 43.56 -28.33
N ASN A 202 2.70 42.34 -28.86
CA ASN A 202 1.71 41.30 -28.51
C ASN A 202 1.85 40.82 -27.06
N VAL A 203 3.06 40.87 -26.49
CA VAL A 203 3.32 40.43 -25.11
C VAL A 203 3.08 41.55 -24.10
N SER A 204 3.43 42.79 -24.43
CA SER A 204 3.21 43.92 -23.52
C SER A 204 1.74 44.32 -23.45
N GLY A 205 0.98 44.28 -24.55
CA GLY A 205 -0.45 44.63 -24.56
C GLY A 205 -1.28 43.78 -23.58
N ALA A 206 -1.03 42.47 -23.53
CA ALA A 206 -1.77 41.57 -22.62
C ALA A 206 -1.36 41.69 -21.14
N MET A 207 -0.19 42.28 -20.85
CA MET A 207 0.38 42.33 -19.50
C MET A 207 0.26 43.71 -18.83
N MET A 208 0.17 44.79 -19.62
CA MET A 208 -0.05 46.16 -19.13
C MET A 208 -1.45 46.33 -18.52
N ASP A 209 -2.48 45.79 -19.16
CA ASP A 209 -3.89 45.96 -18.74
C ASP A 209 -4.21 45.33 -17.38
N HIS A 210 -3.43 44.35 -16.93
CA HIS A 210 -3.67 43.66 -15.65
C HIS A 210 -2.92 44.27 -14.45
N TRP A 211 -1.81 44.98 -14.69
CA TRP A 211 -0.97 45.52 -13.61
C TRP A 211 -1.44 46.89 -13.11
N ASP A 212 -2.01 47.71 -14.01
CA ASP A 212 -2.57 49.03 -13.64
C ASP A 212 -3.90 48.90 -12.90
N ALA A 213 -4.69 47.85 -13.18
CA ALA A 213 -5.95 47.59 -12.48
C ALA A 213 -5.77 47.23 -10.99
N GLN A 214 -4.66 46.56 -10.61
CA GLN A 214 -4.39 46.21 -9.20
C GLN A 214 -3.69 47.33 -8.41
N SER A 215 -3.12 48.30 -9.11
CA SER A 215 -2.43 49.43 -8.48
C SER A 215 -3.40 50.56 -8.07
N ALA A 216 -4.61 50.58 -8.65
CA ALA A 216 -5.61 51.63 -8.41
C ALA A 216 -6.56 51.38 -7.22
N GLU A 217 -6.65 50.16 -6.66
CA GLU A 217 -7.56 49.85 -5.54
C GLU A 217 -6.90 49.75 -4.15
N LYS A 218 -5.63 50.12 -4.01
CA LYS A 218 -5.03 50.31 -2.67
C LYS A 218 -5.31 51.72 -2.17
N THR A 219 -6.56 51.96 -1.81
CA THR A 219 -6.92 53.05 -0.89
C THR A 219 -6.18 52.81 0.44
N PRO A 220 -5.46 53.82 0.98
CA PRO A 220 -4.76 53.70 2.25
C PRO A 220 -5.74 53.88 3.41
N ASP A 221 -6.66 52.92 3.61
CA ASP A 221 -7.55 52.91 4.77
C ASP A 221 -7.82 51.47 5.20
N SER A 222 -6.80 50.81 5.74
CA SER A 222 -7.04 49.66 6.61
C SER A 222 -5.87 49.47 7.56
N SER A 223 -6.09 49.95 8.77
CA SER A 223 -5.36 49.67 10.00
C SER A 223 -5.33 48.17 10.29
N HIS A 224 -4.57 47.39 9.51
CA HIS A 224 -4.36 45.98 9.77
C HIS A 224 -3.23 45.82 10.77
N ALA A 225 -3.63 45.58 12.02
CA ALA A 225 -2.78 45.30 13.15
C ALA A 225 -1.68 44.29 12.82
N LEU A 226 -0.47 44.65 13.25
CA LEU A 226 0.77 43.89 13.17
C LEU A 226 0.67 42.61 14.01
N ALA A 227 -0.02 41.59 13.52
CA ALA A 227 0.00 40.26 14.12
C ALA A 227 1.32 39.58 13.76
N HIS A 228 2.33 39.77 14.62
CA HIS A 228 3.52 38.94 14.68
C HIS A 228 3.10 37.46 14.86
N ALA A 229 2.92 36.74 13.75
CA ALA A 229 2.85 35.29 13.74
C ALA A 229 4.22 34.75 14.15
N LYS A 230 4.40 34.58 15.46
CA LYS A 230 5.49 33.82 16.07
C LYS A 230 5.42 32.41 15.50
N ASN A 231 6.31 32.11 14.56
CA ASN A 231 6.46 30.78 13.98
C ASN A 231 6.83 29.80 15.13
N PRO A 232 5.93 28.91 15.58
CA PRO A 232 6.13 28.14 16.82
C PRO A 232 7.25 27.09 16.71
N TYR A 233 7.78 26.86 15.51
CA TYR A 233 8.74 25.80 15.23
C TYR A 233 10.22 26.19 15.40
N THR A 234 10.53 27.43 15.81
CA THR A 234 11.93 27.90 15.83
C THR A 234 12.62 27.84 17.19
N THR A 235 11.88 27.84 18.31
CA THR A 235 12.47 27.83 19.66
C THR A 235 12.64 26.41 20.21
N GLU A 236 11.63 25.55 20.07
CA GLU A 236 11.66 24.21 20.67
C GLU A 236 12.66 23.26 19.97
N ALA A 237 12.75 23.33 18.64
CA ALA A 237 13.73 22.57 17.86
C ALA A 237 15.19 22.99 18.18
N ARG A 238 15.41 24.27 18.53
CA ARG A 238 16.73 24.80 18.89
C ARG A 238 17.15 24.36 20.29
N MET A 239 16.21 24.24 21.24
CA MET A 239 16.48 23.68 22.57
C MET A 239 16.79 22.17 22.53
N ARG A 240 16.05 21.38 21.74
CA ARG A 240 16.38 19.95 21.56
C ARG A 240 17.75 19.72 20.94
N ALA A 241 18.16 20.55 19.98
CA ALA A 241 19.49 20.45 19.37
C ALA A 241 20.63 20.85 20.32
N GLN A 242 20.38 21.72 21.32
CA GLN A 242 21.36 22.03 22.36
C GLN A 242 21.48 20.92 23.41
N MET A 243 20.38 20.29 23.82
CA MET A 243 20.46 19.18 24.79
C MET A 243 21.15 17.93 24.22
N ALA A 244 21.04 17.67 22.91
CA ALA A 244 21.74 16.55 22.27
C ALA A 244 23.26 16.76 22.12
N ARG A 245 23.78 17.99 22.37
CA ARG A 245 25.22 18.31 22.31
C ARG A 245 25.84 18.53 23.70
N GLY A 246 25.07 18.31 24.76
CA GLY A 246 25.54 18.35 26.14
C GLY A 246 26.27 17.07 26.54
N ILE A 247 27.59 17.06 26.34
CA ILE A 247 28.57 16.72 27.38
C ILE A 247 28.37 15.35 28.05
N PHE A 248 28.91 14.30 27.43
CA PHE A 248 29.53 13.19 28.16
C PHE A 248 31.01 13.57 28.37
N PHE A 249 31.28 14.21 29.51
CA PHE A 249 32.61 14.22 30.12
C PHE A 249 32.43 13.66 31.53
N PHE A 250 32.54 12.35 31.64
CA PHE A 250 32.92 11.60 32.83
C PHE A 250 33.58 10.31 32.34
#